data_AF-A0A527Z185-F1
#
_entry.id   AF-A0A527Z185-F1
#
_cell.length_a   1.000
_cell.length_b   1.000
_cell.length_c   1.000
_cell.angle_alpha   90.00
_cell.angle_beta   90.00
_cell.angle_gamma   90.00
#
_symmetry.space_group_name_H-M   'P 1'
#
loop_
_entity.id
_entity.type
_entity.pdbx_description
1 polymer ?
#
loop_
_entity_poly.entity_id
_entity_poly.type
_entity_poly.pdbx_seq_one_letter_code
_entity_poly.pdbx_strand_id
1 'polypeptide(L)'
;FRSLQLPVIWVRQEFRSDLSDAFLEMRDKRIAVTIQGTRGAQLHAGLDWQPSDATIIKKRYSAFFKTGLDELLAELGIGELVLCGVNTHACIRMAAVDAYQRDFRVVLAEECVGSYDAEHARVSLDYMNGKIVRIATVSKIVETLSVTT
;
A
#
# COMPACT_ATOMS: atom_id res chain seq x y z
N PHE A 1 -9.02 13.26 -1.01
CA PHE A 1 -7.61 13.49 -1.38
C PHE A 1 -7.50 14.43 -2.58
N ARG A 2 -7.83 14.00 -3.81
CA ARG A 2 -7.65 14.85 -5.02
C ARG A 2 -8.39 16.19 -4.99
N SER A 3 -9.61 16.23 -4.45
CA SER A 3 -10.35 17.50 -4.27
C SER A 3 -9.67 18.49 -3.33
N LEU A 4 -8.78 18.00 -2.46
CA LEU A 4 -7.95 18.78 -1.55
C LEU A 4 -6.51 18.89 -2.05
N GLN A 5 -6.24 18.53 -3.31
CA GLN A 5 -4.92 18.52 -3.94
C GLN A 5 -3.87 17.67 -3.19
N LEU A 6 -4.31 16.71 -2.37
CA LEU A 6 -3.41 15.76 -1.70
C LEU A 6 -3.00 14.66 -2.68
N PRO A 7 -1.72 14.25 -2.69
CA PRO A 7 -1.21 13.25 -3.62
C PRO A 7 -1.86 11.89 -3.38
N VAL A 8 -2.10 11.17 -4.49
CA VAL A 8 -2.51 9.77 -4.49
C VAL A 8 -1.41 8.98 -5.17
N ILE A 9 -0.90 7.95 -4.49
CA ILE A 9 0.19 7.09 -4.98
C ILE A 9 -0.33 5.67 -5.07
N TRP A 10 -0.35 5.11 -6.27
CA TRP A 10 -0.73 3.72 -6.51
C TRP A 10 0.47 2.82 -6.43
N VAL A 11 0.40 1.79 -5.59
CA VAL A 11 1.46 0.80 -5.48
C VAL A 11 0.96 -0.52 -6.03
N ARG A 12 1.62 -1.05 -7.05
CA ARG A 12 1.29 -2.35 -7.66
C ARG A 12 2.48 -3.29 -7.65
N GLN A 13 2.19 -4.57 -7.50
CA GLN A 13 3.20 -5.60 -7.65
C GLN A 13 3.31 -5.98 -9.13
N GLU A 14 4.52 -6.12 -9.62
CA GLU A 14 4.78 -6.59 -10.98
C GLU A 14 6.07 -7.39 -10.98
N PHE A 15 6.11 -8.53 -11.67
CA PHE A 15 7.31 -9.36 -11.84
C PHE A 15 7.66 -9.54 -13.31
N ARG A 16 8.94 -9.78 -13.59
CA ARG A 16 9.40 -10.18 -14.92
C ARG A 16 8.82 -11.54 -15.29
N SER A 17 8.66 -11.77 -16.60
CA SER A 17 8.17 -13.05 -17.13
C SER A 17 9.08 -14.24 -16.81
N ASP A 18 10.37 -14.00 -16.59
CA ASP A 18 11.35 -15.02 -16.19
C ASP A 18 11.37 -15.29 -14.67
N LEU A 19 10.53 -14.61 -13.88
CA LEU A 19 10.46 -14.68 -12.41
C LEU A 19 11.77 -14.32 -11.69
N SER A 20 12.78 -13.76 -12.39
CA SER A 20 14.09 -13.46 -11.81
C SER A 20 14.02 -12.49 -10.62
N ASP A 21 13.01 -11.63 -10.61
CA ASP A 21 12.73 -10.65 -9.56
C ASP A 21 11.56 -11.03 -8.63
N ALA A 22 10.96 -12.23 -8.80
CA ALA A 22 9.88 -12.72 -7.95
C ALA A 22 10.37 -13.14 -6.55
N PHE A 23 9.43 -13.49 -5.66
CA PHE A 23 9.76 -14.10 -4.38
C PHE A 23 10.43 -15.46 -4.57
N LEU A 24 11.26 -15.87 -3.62
CA LEU A 24 11.98 -17.14 -3.68
C LEU A 24 11.03 -18.33 -3.88
N GLU A 25 9.96 -18.40 -3.08
CA GLU A 25 8.94 -19.45 -3.20
C GLU A 25 8.29 -19.46 -4.60
N MET A 26 7.99 -18.29 -5.15
CA MET A 26 7.40 -18.18 -6.49
C MET A 26 8.37 -18.65 -7.57
N ARG A 27 9.67 -18.40 -7.42
CA ARG A 27 10.71 -18.89 -8.33
C ARG A 27 10.82 -20.41 -8.25
N ASP A 28 10.88 -20.95 -7.04
CA ASP A 28 11.04 -22.40 -6.81
C ASP A 28 9.82 -23.18 -7.32
N LYS A 29 8.61 -22.65 -7.10
CA LYS A 29 7.34 -23.28 -7.51
C LYS A 29 6.85 -22.83 -8.89
N ARG A 30 7.57 -21.95 -9.58
CA ARG A 30 7.19 -21.32 -10.86
C ARG A 30 5.79 -20.68 -10.85
N ILE A 31 5.43 -20.02 -9.76
CA ILE A 31 4.15 -19.31 -9.63
C ILE A 31 4.26 -17.99 -10.39
N ALA A 32 3.46 -17.84 -11.45
CA ALA A 32 3.42 -16.65 -12.29
C ALA A 32 2.15 -15.84 -12.02
N VAL A 33 2.23 -14.88 -11.10
CA VAL A 33 1.18 -13.90 -10.82
C VAL A 33 1.72 -12.49 -10.97
N THR A 34 0.87 -11.51 -11.31
CA THR A 34 1.28 -10.11 -11.50
C THR A 34 2.45 -9.95 -12.49
N ILE A 35 2.42 -10.67 -13.62
CA ILE A 35 3.51 -10.62 -14.60
C ILE A 35 3.41 -9.36 -15.46
N GLN A 36 4.54 -8.71 -15.72
CA GLN A 36 4.64 -7.53 -16.57
C GLN A 36 3.95 -7.75 -17.92
N GLY A 37 3.17 -6.76 -18.33
CA GLY A 37 2.39 -6.79 -19.58
C GLY A 37 1.09 -7.60 -19.51
N THR A 38 0.82 -8.30 -18.41
CA THR A 38 -0.46 -9.01 -18.21
C THR A 38 -1.49 -8.13 -17.50
N ARG A 39 -2.77 -8.42 -17.71
CA ARG A 39 -3.88 -7.78 -16.99
C ARG A 39 -3.72 -7.91 -15.46
N GLY A 40 -3.19 -9.03 -14.98
CA GLY A 40 -3.01 -9.29 -13.55
C GLY A 40 -1.99 -8.36 -12.87
N ALA A 41 -1.12 -7.69 -13.62
CA ALA A 41 -0.20 -6.69 -13.07
C ALA A 41 -0.79 -5.28 -13.06
N GLN A 42 -1.88 -5.02 -13.77
CA GLN A 42 -2.48 -3.69 -13.90
C GLN A 42 -3.34 -3.32 -12.68
N LEU A 43 -3.51 -2.02 -12.44
CA LEU A 43 -4.50 -1.55 -11.47
C LEU A 43 -5.91 -1.96 -11.93
N HIS A 44 -6.75 -2.34 -10.98
CA HIS A 44 -8.10 -2.79 -11.30
C HIS A 44 -8.92 -1.64 -11.89
N ALA A 45 -9.64 -1.88 -13.00
CA ALA A 45 -10.39 -0.84 -13.72
C ALA A 45 -11.52 -0.19 -12.90
N GLY A 46 -11.99 -0.86 -11.84
CA GLY A 46 -12.95 -0.30 -10.89
C GLY A 46 -12.35 0.68 -9.87
N LEU A 47 -11.03 0.86 -9.87
CA LEU A 47 -10.36 1.88 -9.08
C LEU A 47 -10.28 3.17 -9.90
N ASP A 48 -10.63 4.29 -9.29
CA ASP A 48 -10.51 5.63 -9.88
C ASP A 48 -9.04 6.11 -9.84
N TRP A 49 -8.15 5.40 -10.52
CA TRP A 49 -6.77 5.86 -10.74
C TRP A 49 -6.73 6.80 -11.95
N GLN A 50 -5.93 7.84 -11.85
CA GLN A 50 -5.80 8.87 -12.86
C GLN A 50 -4.38 8.84 -13.45
N PRO A 51 -4.17 9.15 -14.74
CA PRO A 51 -2.83 9.20 -15.33
C PRO A 51 -1.88 10.19 -14.65
N SER A 52 -2.41 11.18 -13.94
CA SER A 52 -1.65 12.14 -13.14
C SER A 52 -1.22 11.62 -11.76
N ASP A 53 -1.77 10.49 -11.30
CA ASP A 53 -1.37 9.90 -10.02
C ASP A 53 0.00 9.23 -10.17
N ALA A 54 0.82 9.33 -9.13
CA ALA A 54 2.08 8.61 -9.11
C ALA A 54 1.83 7.09 -9.01
N THR A 55 2.66 6.29 -9.68
CA THR A 55 2.61 4.82 -9.59
C THR A 55 3.97 4.26 -9.21
N ILE A 56 4.00 3.40 -8.19
CA ILE A 56 5.19 2.66 -7.75
C ILE A 56 5.00 1.18 -8.06
N ILE A 57 6.01 0.59 -8.70
CA ILE A 57 6.11 -0.85 -8.89
C ILE A 57 6.96 -1.43 -7.76
N LYS A 58 6.41 -2.37 -7.00
CA LYS A 58 7.14 -3.09 -5.95
C LYS A 58 7.38 -4.55 -6.31
N LYS A 59 8.51 -5.09 -5.83
CA LYS A 59 8.86 -6.51 -5.99
C LYS A 59 8.68 -7.32 -4.70
N ARG A 60 8.49 -6.66 -3.56
CA ARG A 60 8.33 -7.31 -2.24
C ARG A 60 7.05 -6.84 -1.56
N TYR A 61 6.84 -7.24 -0.30
CA TYR A 61 5.60 -6.91 0.41
C TYR A 61 5.51 -5.41 0.70
N SER A 62 6.53 -4.84 1.34
CA SER A 62 6.57 -3.41 1.63
C SER A 62 6.67 -2.59 0.34
N ALA A 63 5.93 -1.49 0.32
CA ALA A 63 5.99 -0.49 -0.75
C ALA A 63 7.30 0.29 -0.76
N PHE A 64 8.05 0.28 0.34
CA PHE A 64 9.34 0.99 0.50
C PHE A 64 10.55 0.12 0.11
N PHE A 65 10.40 -1.20 0.12
CA PHE A 65 11.55 -2.08 -0.06
C PHE A 65 12.08 -2.04 -1.50
N LYS A 66 13.21 -1.36 -1.69
CA LYS A 66 13.89 -1.17 -2.99
C LYS A 66 12.98 -0.56 -4.05
N THR A 67 12.27 0.50 -3.68
CA THR A 67 11.47 1.34 -4.58
C THR A 67 11.88 2.81 -4.42
N GLY A 68 11.37 3.70 -5.28
CA GLY A 68 11.55 5.15 -5.12
C GLY A 68 10.49 5.82 -4.21
N LEU A 69 9.76 5.06 -3.39
CA LEU A 69 8.67 5.62 -2.58
C LEU A 69 9.20 6.60 -1.52
N ASP A 70 10.33 6.29 -0.88
CA ASP A 70 10.97 7.15 0.12
C ASP A 70 11.31 8.53 -0.47
N GLU A 71 11.98 8.54 -1.63
CA GLU A 71 12.36 9.74 -2.36
C GLU A 71 11.14 10.56 -2.76
N LEU A 72 10.12 9.91 -3.34
CA LEU A 72 8.89 10.56 -3.75
C LEU A 72 8.15 11.22 -2.57
N LEU A 73 8.04 10.54 -1.43
CA LEU A 73 7.36 11.09 -0.26
C LEU A 73 8.14 12.28 0.34
N ALA A 74 9.47 12.23 0.32
CA ALA A 74 10.32 13.33 0.76
C ALA A 74 10.21 14.56 -0.15
N GLU A 75 10.22 14.36 -1.47
CA GLU A 75 10.01 15.44 -2.45
C GLU A 75 8.65 16.13 -2.29
N LEU A 76 7.63 15.36 -1.93
CA LEU A 76 6.27 15.86 -1.66
C LEU A 76 6.09 16.45 -0.25
N GLY A 77 7.12 16.38 0.62
CA GLY A 77 7.05 16.88 2.00
C GLY A 77 6.02 16.19 2.87
N ILE A 78 5.75 14.90 2.63
CA ILE A 78 4.70 14.14 3.32
C ILE A 78 5.19 13.66 4.69
N GLY A 79 4.34 13.79 5.71
CA GLY A 79 4.60 13.28 7.08
C GLY A 79 3.50 12.36 7.63
N GLU A 80 2.41 12.18 6.88
CA GLU A 80 1.31 11.28 7.24
C GLU A 80 0.83 10.52 6.00
N LEU A 81 0.59 9.21 6.17
CA LEU A 81 0.12 8.31 5.12
C LEU A 81 -1.22 7.70 5.51
N VAL A 82 -2.18 7.75 4.59
CA VAL A 82 -3.39 6.92 4.66
C VAL A 82 -3.16 5.69 3.79
N LEU A 83 -3.14 4.51 4.39
CA LEU A 83 -2.94 3.24 3.70
C LEU A 83 -4.27 2.54 3.43
N CYS A 84 -4.39 2.02 2.22
CA CYS A 84 -5.48 1.16 1.76
C CYS A 84 -4.95 0.10 0.79
N GLY A 85 -5.74 -0.97 0.58
CA GLY A 85 -5.42 -2.04 -0.36
C GLY A 85 -5.30 -3.41 0.30
N VAL A 86 -4.61 -4.33 -0.38
CA VAL A 86 -4.55 -5.75 0.00
C VAL A 86 -3.13 -6.32 -0.13
N ASN A 87 -2.71 -7.29 0.69
CA ASN A 87 -3.47 -7.88 1.80
C ASN A 87 -3.10 -7.24 3.15
N THR A 88 -4.08 -7.09 4.05
CA THR A 88 -3.92 -6.54 5.40
C THR A 88 -2.75 -7.19 6.15
N HIS A 89 -2.69 -8.53 6.15
CA HIS A 89 -1.67 -9.28 6.89
C HIS A 89 -0.27 -9.27 6.26
N ALA A 90 -0.16 -8.85 4.99
CA ALA A 90 1.08 -8.93 4.21
C ALA A 90 1.53 -7.53 3.75
N CYS A 91 1.25 -7.15 2.50
CA CYS A 91 1.72 -5.88 1.92
C CYS A 91 1.38 -4.65 2.76
N ILE A 92 0.16 -4.59 3.29
CA ILE A 92 -0.33 -3.47 4.09
C ILE A 92 0.42 -3.40 5.43
N ARG A 93 0.49 -4.52 6.17
CA ARG A 93 1.25 -4.60 7.42
C ARG A 93 2.72 -4.22 7.22
N MET A 94 3.36 -4.77 6.18
CA MET A 94 4.78 -4.51 5.92
C MET A 94 5.03 -3.05 5.55
N ALA A 95 4.17 -2.44 4.72
CA ALA A 95 4.27 -1.03 4.39
C ALA A 95 4.01 -0.12 5.61
N ALA A 96 3.04 -0.47 6.47
CA ALA A 96 2.75 0.28 7.69
C ALA A 96 3.91 0.27 8.68
N VAL A 97 4.52 -0.90 8.90
CA VAL A 97 5.69 -1.04 9.77
C VAL A 97 6.90 -0.30 9.20
N ASP A 98 7.14 -0.38 7.89
CA ASP A 98 8.24 0.35 7.25
C ASP A 98 8.04 1.86 7.28
N ALA A 99 6.81 2.34 7.09
CA ALA A 99 6.46 3.76 7.21
C ALA A 99 6.66 4.26 8.65
N TYR A 100 6.19 3.50 9.64
CA TYR A 100 6.37 3.85 11.05
C TYR A 100 7.85 3.93 11.44
N GLN A 101 8.69 3.02 10.96
CA GLN A 101 10.15 3.05 11.19
C GLN A 101 10.85 4.25 10.53
N ARG A 102 10.17 4.97 9.64
CA ARG A 102 10.64 6.20 8.97
C ARG A 102 9.95 7.44 9.53
N ASP A 103 9.36 7.35 10.72
CA ASP A 103 8.69 8.43 11.43
C ASP A 103 7.46 9.02 10.71
N PHE A 104 6.86 8.29 9.76
CA PHE A 104 5.56 8.69 9.20
C PHE A 104 4.44 8.41 10.21
N ARG A 105 3.50 9.33 10.32
CA ARG A 105 2.18 9.01 10.90
C ARG A 105 1.45 8.09 9.93
N VAL A 106 0.87 7.01 10.43
CA VAL A 106 0.18 6.04 9.57
C VAL A 106 -1.26 5.88 10.01
N VAL A 107 -2.17 6.07 9.07
CA VAL A 107 -3.60 5.83 9.22
C VAL A 107 -3.99 4.68 8.33
N LEU A 108 -4.71 3.70 8.88
CA LEU A 108 -5.28 2.61 8.10
C LEU A 108 -6.76 2.90 7.85
N ALA A 109 -7.16 2.96 6.58
CA ALA A 109 -8.56 3.10 6.21
C ALA A 109 -9.28 1.76 6.38
N GLU A 110 -10.05 1.63 7.45
CA GLU A 110 -10.64 0.37 7.92
C GLU A 110 -11.45 -0.36 6.85
N GLU A 111 -12.37 0.34 6.18
CA GLU A 111 -13.20 -0.26 5.13
C GLU A 111 -12.45 -0.49 3.80
N CYS A 112 -11.20 -0.03 3.70
CA CYS A 112 -10.40 -0.09 2.47
C CYS A 112 -9.19 -1.02 2.57
N VAL A 113 -9.13 -1.87 3.59
CA VAL A 113 -8.14 -2.94 3.70
C VAL A 113 -8.80 -4.31 3.73
N GLY A 114 -8.17 -5.29 3.10
CA GLY A 114 -8.74 -6.63 2.98
C GLY A 114 -7.69 -7.73 2.95
N SER A 115 -8.11 -8.95 3.27
CA SER A 115 -7.26 -10.13 3.32
C SER A 115 -8.10 -11.37 3.00
N TYR A 116 -7.52 -12.34 2.29
CA TYR A 116 -8.17 -13.64 2.10
C TYR A 116 -8.14 -14.51 3.37
N ASP A 117 -7.25 -14.19 4.31
CA ASP A 117 -7.09 -14.89 5.59
C ASP A 117 -7.50 -13.96 6.72
N ALA A 118 -8.63 -14.28 7.35
CA ALA A 118 -9.23 -13.45 8.39
C ALA A 118 -8.43 -13.47 9.69
N GLU A 119 -7.83 -14.60 10.07
CA GLU A 119 -7.12 -14.71 11.33
C GLU A 119 -5.76 -14.01 11.24
N HIS A 120 -5.03 -14.19 10.15
CA HIS A 120 -3.80 -13.42 9.92
C HIS A 120 -4.08 -11.91 9.83
N ALA A 121 -5.22 -11.51 9.27
CA ALA A 121 -5.64 -10.11 9.27
C ALA A 121 -5.89 -9.60 10.68
N ARG A 122 -6.68 -10.33 11.49
CA ARG A 122 -6.98 -9.97 12.88
C ARG A 122 -5.72 -9.79 13.71
N VAL A 123 -4.82 -10.79 13.70
CA VAL A 123 -3.53 -10.73 14.41
C VAL A 123 -2.68 -9.54 13.96
N SER A 124 -2.68 -9.24 12.67
CA SER A 124 -1.93 -8.10 12.12
C SER A 124 -2.51 -6.76 12.56
N LEU A 125 -3.84 -6.61 12.56
CA LEU A 125 -4.52 -5.41 13.04
C LEU A 125 -4.31 -5.21 14.54
N ASP A 126 -4.47 -6.26 15.35
CA ASP A 126 -4.23 -6.23 16.80
C ASP A 126 -2.79 -5.81 17.14
N TYR A 127 -1.82 -6.26 16.34
CA TYR A 127 -0.43 -5.87 16.50
C TYR A 127 -0.20 -4.38 16.19
N MET A 128 -0.80 -3.86 15.12
CA MET A 128 -0.53 -2.50 14.63
C MET A 128 -1.36 -1.41 15.32
N ASN A 129 -2.62 -1.70 15.68
CA ASN A 129 -3.59 -0.71 16.11
C ASN A 129 -3.14 0.01 17.39
N GLY A 130 -3.15 1.35 17.36
CA GLY A 130 -2.79 2.21 18.49
C GLY A 130 -1.30 2.26 18.80
N LYS A 131 -0.45 1.56 18.04
CA LYS A 131 1.01 1.49 18.24
C LYS A 131 1.79 1.96 17.01
N ILE A 132 1.46 1.38 15.86
CA ILE A 132 2.12 1.60 14.58
C ILE A 132 1.20 2.41 13.67
N VAL A 133 -0.10 2.08 13.70
CA VAL A 133 -1.12 2.76 12.90
C VAL A 133 -2.27 3.22 13.79
N ARG A 134 -2.92 4.29 13.37
CA ARG A 134 -4.28 4.61 13.81
C ARG A 134 -5.26 4.01 12.81
N ILE A 135 -6.11 3.10 13.25
CA ILE A 135 -7.22 2.62 12.41
C ILE A 135 -8.36 3.63 12.49
N ALA A 136 -8.92 4.00 11.34
CA ALA A 136 -10.05 4.91 11.27
C ALA A 136 -10.98 4.56 10.11
N THR A 137 -12.27 4.82 10.30
CA THR A 137 -13.25 4.73 9.22
C THR A 137 -12.96 5.78 8.15
N VAL A 138 -13.34 5.49 6.91
CA VAL A 138 -13.22 6.41 5.77
C VAL A 138 -13.91 7.73 6.09
N SER A 139 -15.11 7.68 6.68
CA SER A 139 -15.84 8.88 7.11
C SER A 139 -15.01 9.73 8.07
N LYS A 140 -14.37 9.12 9.08
CA LYS A 140 -13.56 9.85 10.05
C LYS A 140 -12.29 10.45 9.42
N ILE A 141 -11.67 9.75 8.48
CA ILE A 141 -10.54 10.25 7.71
C ILE A 141 -10.94 11.50 6.92
N VAL A 142 -12.05 11.44 6.19
CA VAL A 142 -12.57 12.55 5.39
C VAL A 142 -12.90 13.76 6.26
N GLU A 143 -13.55 13.55 7.40
CA GLU A 143 -13.86 14.60 8.40
C GLU A 143 -12.57 15.28 8.88
N THR A 144 -11.55 14.50 9.25
CA THR A 144 -10.28 15.02 9.77
C THR A 144 -9.56 15.90 8.74
N LEU A 145 -9.55 15.48 7.47
CA LEU A 145 -8.96 16.26 6.38
C LEU A 145 -9.72 17.57 6.11
N SER A 146 -11.04 17.56 6.30
CA SER A 146 -11.89 18.74 6.07
C SER A 146 -11.72 19.81 7.14
N VAL A 147 -11.31 19.44 8.36
CA VAL A 147 -11.08 20.37 9.48
C VAL A 147 -9.69 21.02 9.42
N THR A 148 -8.74 20.39 8.72
CA THR A 148 -7.34 20.84 8.64
C THR A 148 -7.10 21.78 7.44
N THR A 149 -8.13 22.06 6.65
CA THR A 149 -8.11 22.98 5.49
C THR A 149 -8.81 24.28 5.86
#